data_AF-A0A1I9G988-F1
#
_entry.id   AF-A0A1I9G988-F1
#
_cell.length_a   1.000
_cell.length_b   1.000
_cell.length_c   1.000
_cell.angle_alpha   90.00
_cell.angle_beta   90.00
_cell.angle_gamma   90.00
#
_symmetry.space_group_name_H-M   'P 1'
#
loop_
_entity.id
_entity.type
_entity.pdbx_description
1 polymer ?
#
loop_
_entity_poly.entity_id
_entity_poly.type
_entity_poly.pdbx_seq_one_letter_code
_entity_poly.pdbx_strand_id
1 'polypeptide(L)'
;YVLEKDLSKYEAIYPENLQPVGKIKDLNIYLRSSVHKLEGTINWMKQLRSIKPNEKPYRVVQKRSCSVSSEYGGPKTVDLYGRWQTMPYITPKVVDGRVPRNEFGNLYVYKRSMVPDGCVHLQLNGLVAIARQLGIDCVPAVVGWNHCRGGTHPVSVVFHAALIFQDKLLDS
;
A
#
# COMPACT_ATOMS: atom_id res chain seq x y z
N TYR A 1 8.47 -2.87 28.98
CA TYR A 1 9.79 -3.35 28.53
C TYR A 1 9.59 -4.53 27.59
N VAL A 2 10.53 -4.77 26.67
CA VAL A 2 10.49 -5.87 25.70
C VAL A 2 11.88 -6.50 25.64
N LEU A 3 11.94 -7.83 25.60
CA LEU A 3 13.18 -8.57 25.39
C LEU A 3 13.49 -8.65 23.90
N GLU A 4 14.78 -8.61 23.55
CA GLU A 4 15.23 -8.76 22.16
C GLU A 4 14.68 -10.03 21.48
N LYS A 5 14.56 -11.13 22.24
CA LYS A 5 14.04 -12.42 21.76
C LYS A 5 12.53 -12.41 21.43
N ASP A 6 11.77 -11.53 22.06
CA ASP A 6 10.31 -11.48 21.93
C ASP A 6 9.86 -10.59 20.76
N LEU A 7 10.80 -9.95 20.06
CA LEU A 7 10.50 -9.09 18.92
C LEU A 7 9.97 -9.91 17.75
N SER A 8 8.82 -9.47 17.22
CA SER A 8 8.29 -10.04 15.98
C SER A 8 9.23 -9.77 14.80
N LYS A 9 9.12 -10.59 13.76
CA LYS A 9 9.81 -10.36 12.48
C LYS A 9 9.41 -9.06 11.78
N TYR A 10 8.26 -8.49 12.16
CA TYR A 10 7.74 -7.21 11.68
C TYR A 10 7.96 -6.06 12.67
N GLU A 11 8.83 -6.25 13.66
CA GLU A 11 9.17 -5.24 14.65
C GLU A 11 10.69 -5.06 14.68
N ALA A 12 11.09 -3.85 15.02
CA ALA A 12 12.49 -3.48 15.21
C ALA A 12 12.64 -2.40 16.25
N ILE A 13 13.82 -2.34 16.87
CA ILE A 13 14.20 -1.29 17.79
C ILE A 13 14.81 -0.14 16.97
N TYR A 14 14.36 1.09 17.20
CA TYR A 14 14.95 2.28 16.60
C TYR A 14 15.15 3.38 17.66
N PRO A 15 16.25 4.14 17.63
CA PRO A 15 17.42 4.02 16.74
C PRO A 15 18.26 2.76 17.02
N GLU A 16 19.01 2.26 16.03
CA GLU A 16 19.84 1.04 16.16
C GLU A 16 20.89 1.13 17.27
N ASN A 17 21.43 2.33 17.51
CA ASN A 17 22.45 2.59 18.54
C ASN A 17 21.89 2.76 19.96
N LEU A 18 20.63 2.40 20.19
CA LEU A 18 19.99 2.57 21.49
C LEU A 18 20.61 1.63 22.53
N GLN A 19 21.07 2.19 23.64
CA GLN A 19 21.57 1.41 24.77
C GLN A 19 20.43 0.62 25.44
N PRO A 20 20.61 -0.67 25.75
CA PRO A 20 19.61 -1.43 26.47
C PRO A 20 19.41 -0.86 27.87
N VAL A 21 18.17 -0.88 28.36
CA VAL A 21 17.81 -0.40 29.71
C VAL A 21 18.45 -1.29 30.77
N GLY A 22 18.61 -2.56 30.46
CA GLY A 22 19.23 -3.54 31.34
C GLY A 22 19.42 -4.88 30.63
N LYS A 23 20.09 -5.80 31.32
CA LYS A 23 20.35 -7.14 30.83
C LYS A 23 19.85 -8.14 31.86
N ILE A 24 19.03 -9.11 31.46
CA ILE A 24 18.65 -10.25 32.31
C ILE A 24 19.17 -11.51 31.65
N LYS A 25 20.04 -12.25 32.35
CA LYS A 25 20.58 -13.55 31.88
C LYS A 25 21.04 -13.49 30.42
N ASP A 26 21.82 -12.46 30.11
CA ASP A 26 22.36 -12.14 28.78
C ASP A 26 21.38 -11.60 27.71
N LEU A 27 20.09 -11.48 28.01
CA LEU A 27 19.12 -10.86 27.11
C LEU A 27 19.02 -9.35 27.36
N ASN A 28 19.16 -8.57 26.29
CA ASN A 28 18.99 -7.13 26.32
C ASN A 28 17.52 -6.76 26.46
N ILE A 29 17.25 -5.79 27.34
CA ILE A 29 15.92 -5.25 27.60
C ILE A 29 15.81 -3.86 27.00
N TYR A 30 14.81 -3.67 26.17
CA TYR A 30 14.51 -2.39 25.56
C TYR A 30 13.18 -1.83 26.06
N LEU A 31 13.03 -0.50 25.96
CA LEU A 31 11.74 0.14 26.20
C LEU A 31 10.78 -0.23 25.08
N ARG A 32 9.51 -0.42 25.43
CA ARG A 32 8.46 -0.68 24.44
C ARG A 32 8.22 0.53 23.54
N SER A 33 8.55 1.73 24.01
CA SER A 33 8.51 2.98 23.22
C SER A 33 9.52 3.02 22.08
N SER A 34 10.62 2.26 22.19
CA SER A 34 11.67 2.17 21.18
C SER A 34 11.41 1.06 20.16
N VAL A 35 10.40 0.23 20.39
CA VAL A 35 9.99 -0.81 19.46
C VAL A 35 9.01 -0.21 18.47
N HIS A 36 9.35 -0.31 17.19
CA HIS A 36 8.55 0.20 16.11
C HIS A 36 8.16 -0.92 15.15
N LYS A 37 6.94 -0.80 14.62
CA LYS A 37 6.42 -1.69 13.58
C LYS A 37 7.07 -1.38 12.25
N LEU A 38 7.49 -2.44 11.57
CA LEU A 38 7.98 -2.42 10.22
C LEU A 38 6.90 -2.98 9.29
N GLU A 39 6.68 -2.28 8.18
CA GLU A 39 5.64 -2.60 7.23
C GLU A 39 6.21 -2.58 5.81
N GLY A 40 5.62 -3.35 4.91
CA GLY A 40 6.00 -3.34 3.49
C GLY A 40 5.43 -2.13 2.75
N THR A 41 5.96 -1.82 1.56
CA THR A 41 5.57 -0.68 0.72
C THR A 41 4.06 -0.54 0.55
N ILE A 42 3.37 -1.64 0.23
CA ILE A 42 1.91 -1.65 0.01
C ILE A 42 1.17 -1.31 1.30
N ASN A 43 1.63 -1.79 2.46
CA ASN A 43 0.94 -1.54 3.73
C ASN A 43 1.18 -0.11 4.21
N TRP A 44 2.36 0.47 3.95
CA TRP A 44 2.58 1.91 4.11
C TRP A 44 1.68 2.74 3.20
N MET A 45 1.53 2.35 1.94
CA MET A 45 0.64 3.03 0.98
C MET A 45 -0.81 3.03 1.47
N LYS A 46 -1.31 1.91 2.01
CA LYS A 46 -2.63 1.84 2.66
C LYS A 46 -2.77 2.80 3.84
N GLN A 47 -1.67 3.12 4.52
CA GLN A 47 -1.62 4.10 5.60
C GLN A 47 -1.41 5.55 5.13
N LEU A 48 -1.51 5.83 3.83
CA LEU A 48 -1.19 7.13 3.22
C LEU A 48 0.26 7.54 3.46
N ARG A 49 1.17 6.59 3.32
CA ARG A 49 2.62 6.83 3.44
C ARG A 49 3.36 6.23 2.27
N SER A 50 4.35 6.96 1.78
CA SER A 50 5.30 6.50 0.76
C SER A 50 6.66 6.31 1.42
N ILE A 51 7.45 5.36 0.93
CA ILE A 51 8.85 5.24 1.33
C ILE A 51 9.63 6.41 0.72
N LYS A 52 10.57 6.98 1.47
CA LYS A 52 11.42 8.05 0.93
C LYS A 52 12.30 7.49 -0.19
N PRO A 53 12.54 8.25 -1.27
CA PRO A 53 13.40 7.79 -2.36
C PRO A 53 14.81 7.52 -1.81
N ASN A 54 15.46 6.47 -2.32
CA ASN A 54 16.82 6.02 -1.96
C ASN A 54 17.00 5.45 -0.53
N GLU A 55 15.91 5.17 0.21
CA GLU A 55 16.01 4.47 1.49
C GLU A 55 16.24 2.97 1.32
N LYS A 56 17.16 2.41 2.09
CA LYS A 56 17.40 0.96 2.16
C LYS A 56 16.38 0.30 3.09
N PRO A 57 15.90 -0.91 2.79
CA PRO A 57 15.00 -1.61 3.69
C PRO A 57 15.68 -1.89 5.02
N TYR A 58 14.97 -1.61 6.11
CA TYR A 58 15.47 -1.86 7.45
C TYR A 58 15.58 -3.35 7.74
N ARG A 59 14.60 -4.12 7.24
CA ARG A 59 14.57 -5.58 7.41
C ARG A 59 13.97 -6.23 6.19
N VAL A 60 14.56 -7.33 5.74
CA VAL A 60 14.03 -8.13 4.63
C VAL A 60 13.53 -9.45 5.20
N VAL A 61 12.27 -9.78 4.95
CA VAL A 61 11.66 -11.04 5.42
C VAL A 61 11.23 -11.90 4.25
N GLN A 62 11.37 -13.21 4.36
CA GLN A 62 10.84 -14.13 3.35
C GLN A 62 9.31 -14.23 3.48
N LYS A 63 8.61 -14.15 2.34
CA LYS A 63 7.19 -14.46 2.28
C LYS A 63 7.01 -15.93 2.65
N ARG A 64 5.98 -16.22 3.45
CA ARG A 64 5.49 -17.60 3.55
C ARG A 64 5.01 -17.99 2.14
N SER A 65 5.66 -18.98 1.55
CA SER A 65 5.28 -19.51 0.25
C SER A 65 3.85 -20.02 0.33
N CYS A 66 2.90 -19.31 -0.30
CA CYS A 66 1.67 -19.94 -0.72
C CYS A 66 2.08 -20.88 -1.86
N SER A 67 1.93 -22.19 -1.67
CA SER A 67 2.20 -23.23 -2.67
C SER A 67 1.16 -23.17 -3.79
N VAL A 68 1.17 -22.10 -4.58
CA VAL A 68 0.39 -22.00 -5.81
C VAL A 68 1.29 -21.34 -6.84
N SER A 69 1.71 -22.15 -7.79
CA SER A 69 2.29 -21.76 -9.07
C SER A 69 1.57 -20.54 -9.61
N SER A 70 2.17 -19.36 -9.44
CA SER A 70 1.75 -18.17 -10.15
C SER A 70 2.94 -17.79 -11.01
N GLU A 71 2.77 -17.90 -12.33
CA GLU A 71 3.65 -17.30 -13.34
C GLU A 71 3.89 -15.80 -13.07
N TYR A 72 3.07 -15.17 -12.22
CA TYR A 72 3.27 -13.84 -11.64
C TYR A 72 4.08 -13.91 -10.34
N GLY A 73 5.24 -14.56 -10.40
CA GLY A 73 6.14 -14.78 -9.26
C GLY A 73 6.79 -13.49 -8.78
N GLY A 74 6.04 -12.66 -8.04
CA GLY A 74 6.61 -11.51 -7.35
C GLY A 74 7.73 -11.93 -6.38
N PRO A 75 8.60 -10.98 -5.95
CA PRO A 75 9.75 -11.29 -5.13
C PRO A 75 9.36 -12.13 -3.91
N LYS A 76 10.13 -13.20 -3.67
CA LYS A 76 9.95 -14.14 -2.54
C LYS A 76 10.23 -13.47 -1.19
N THR A 77 10.85 -12.30 -1.20
CA THR A 77 11.11 -11.46 -0.04
C THR A 77 10.15 -10.27 -0.01
N VAL A 78 9.91 -9.75 1.20
CA VAL A 78 9.25 -8.47 1.46
C VAL A 78 10.25 -7.59 2.17
N ASP A 79 10.47 -6.44 1.56
CA ASP A 79 11.24 -5.35 2.14
C ASP A 79 10.37 -4.60 3.14
N LEU A 80 10.83 -4.51 4.38
CA LEU A 80 10.14 -3.85 5.48
C LEU A 80 10.84 -2.55 5.84
N TYR A 81 10.02 -1.53 6.04
CA TYR A 81 10.46 -0.18 6.35
C TYR A 81 9.81 0.30 7.64
N GLY A 82 10.54 1.10 8.40
CA GLY A 82 10.02 1.77 9.60
C GLY A 82 9.33 3.09 9.27
N ARG A 83 8.54 3.61 10.22
CA ARG A 83 7.83 4.88 10.05
C ARG A 83 8.78 6.05 9.72
N TRP A 84 10.00 6.06 10.26
CA TRP A 84 11.01 7.11 10.04
C TRP A 84 11.53 7.18 8.59
N GLN A 85 11.46 6.05 7.87
CA GLN A 85 11.85 5.96 6.45
C GLN A 85 10.71 6.31 5.50
N THR A 86 9.54 6.67 6.04
CA THR A 86 8.37 7.03 5.25
C THR A 86 8.11 8.53 5.28
N MET A 87 7.54 9.03 4.19
CA MET A 87 6.98 10.36 4.04
C MET A 87 5.46 10.26 3.84
N PRO A 88 4.69 11.34 4.10
CA PRO A 88 3.28 11.40 3.74
C PRO A 88 3.10 11.08 2.24
N TYR A 89 2.12 10.23 1.92
CA TYR A 89 1.81 9.91 0.53
C TYR A 89 1.24 11.15 -0.15
N ILE A 90 1.88 11.56 -1.25
CA ILE A 90 1.40 12.64 -2.11
C ILE A 90 0.56 12.01 -3.21
N THR A 91 -0.71 12.39 -3.29
CA THR A 91 -1.59 11.96 -4.37
C THR A 91 -1.07 12.46 -5.70
N PRO A 92 -1.01 11.60 -6.72
CA PRO A 92 -0.60 12.05 -8.04
C PRO A 92 -1.70 12.98 -8.58
N LYS A 93 -1.29 14.14 -9.09
CA LYS A 93 -2.23 15.10 -9.67
C LYS A 93 -2.67 14.64 -11.06
N VAL A 94 -3.87 15.03 -11.46
CA VAL A 94 -4.32 14.88 -12.85
C VAL A 94 -3.43 15.77 -13.73
N VAL A 95 -2.88 15.19 -14.80
CA VAL A 95 -2.06 15.92 -15.78
C VAL A 95 -2.79 15.84 -17.13
N ASP A 96 -3.00 16.98 -17.78
CA ASP A 96 -3.68 17.10 -19.08
C ASP A 96 -5.09 16.47 -19.13
N GLY A 97 -5.84 16.58 -18.04
CA GLY A 97 -7.18 15.99 -17.93
C GLY A 97 -7.19 14.45 -17.94
N ARG A 98 -6.03 13.82 -17.75
CA ARG A 98 -5.87 12.37 -17.68
C ARG A 98 -5.46 11.93 -16.29
N VAL A 99 -6.09 10.84 -15.85
CA VAL A 99 -5.80 10.28 -14.54
C VAL A 99 -4.50 9.46 -14.63
N PRO A 100 -3.56 9.65 -13.70
CA PRO A 100 -2.31 8.90 -13.68
C PRO A 100 -2.59 7.39 -13.53
N ARG A 101 -1.89 6.57 -14.32
CA ARG A 101 -2.03 5.10 -14.33
C ARG A 101 -0.72 4.46 -13.90
N ASN A 102 -0.80 3.35 -13.18
CA ASN A 102 0.36 2.51 -12.89
C ASN A 102 0.68 1.61 -14.10
N GLU A 103 1.77 0.85 -14.02
CA GLU A 103 2.22 -0.10 -15.08
C GLU A 103 1.13 -1.10 -15.52
N PHE A 104 0.17 -1.39 -14.64
CA PHE A 104 -0.97 -2.26 -14.92
C PHE A 104 -2.18 -1.54 -15.56
N GLY A 105 -2.08 -0.25 -15.87
CA GLY A 105 -3.18 0.55 -16.40
C GLY A 105 -4.26 0.92 -15.38
N ASN A 106 -4.04 0.63 -14.10
CA ASN A 106 -4.95 0.90 -12.98
C ASN A 106 -4.34 1.92 -12.01
N LEU A 107 -5.15 2.51 -11.12
CA LEU A 107 -4.67 3.34 -10.01
C LEU A 107 -4.99 2.69 -8.66
N TYR A 108 -4.04 2.64 -7.72
CA TYR A 108 -4.31 2.14 -6.36
C TYR A 108 -4.96 3.24 -5.51
N VAL A 109 -6.19 3.01 -5.04
CA VAL A 109 -6.97 3.97 -4.24
C VAL A 109 -7.51 3.29 -2.98
N TYR A 110 -6.67 3.12 -1.96
CA TYR A 110 -7.08 2.45 -0.71
C TYR A 110 -7.92 3.34 0.22
N LYS A 111 -7.78 4.66 0.11
CA LYS A 111 -8.54 5.64 0.88
C LYS A 111 -9.04 6.74 -0.04
N ARG A 112 -10.12 7.41 0.38
CA ARG A 112 -10.68 8.57 -0.34
C ARG A 112 -9.65 9.69 -0.52
N SER A 113 -8.76 9.90 0.45
CA SER A 113 -7.65 10.86 0.36
C SER A 113 -6.55 10.48 -0.63
N MET A 114 -6.61 9.30 -1.25
CA MET A 114 -5.71 8.92 -2.36
C MET A 114 -6.24 9.33 -3.72
N VAL A 115 -7.47 9.82 -3.78
CA VAL A 115 -8.09 10.29 -5.01
C VAL A 115 -7.46 11.64 -5.39
N PRO A 116 -6.98 11.81 -6.64
CA PRO A 116 -6.49 13.08 -7.14
C PRO A 116 -7.56 14.18 -7.04
N ASP A 117 -7.12 15.43 -6.85
CA ASP A 117 -8.02 16.58 -6.90
C ASP A 117 -8.72 16.66 -8.27
N GLY A 118 -10.01 16.97 -8.27
CA GLY A 118 -10.83 17.02 -9.48
C GLY A 118 -11.31 15.65 -9.98
N CYS A 119 -10.95 14.56 -9.31
CA CYS A 119 -11.45 13.22 -9.60
C CYS A 119 -12.47 12.75 -8.56
N VAL A 120 -13.53 12.08 -9.01
CA VAL A 120 -14.50 11.43 -8.14
C VAL A 120 -14.41 9.92 -8.27
N HIS A 121 -14.32 9.23 -7.14
CA HIS A 121 -14.30 7.78 -7.06
C HIS A 121 -15.73 7.21 -7.06
N LEU A 122 -16.15 6.63 -8.20
CA LEU A 122 -17.50 6.09 -8.40
C LEU A 122 -17.48 4.58 -8.57
N GLN A 123 -18.19 3.85 -7.71
CA GLN A 123 -18.31 2.39 -7.75
C GLN A 123 -19.60 1.98 -8.50
N LEU A 124 -19.59 2.08 -9.81
CA LEU A 124 -20.73 1.69 -10.66
C LEU A 124 -20.27 0.78 -11.79
N ASN A 125 -21.07 -0.24 -12.08
CA ASN A 125 -20.83 -1.12 -13.23
C ASN A 125 -21.17 -0.36 -14.53
N GLY A 126 -20.37 -0.53 -15.57
CA GLY A 126 -20.61 0.11 -16.87
C GLY A 126 -20.10 1.54 -17.00
N LEU A 127 -19.38 2.09 -16.00
CA LEU A 127 -18.78 3.43 -16.09
C LEU A 127 -17.84 3.58 -17.28
N VAL A 128 -17.15 2.51 -17.69
CA VAL A 128 -16.27 2.53 -18.87
C VAL A 128 -17.07 2.80 -20.14
N ALA A 129 -18.28 2.24 -20.26
CA ALA A 129 -19.13 2.46 -21.44
C ALA A 129 -19.68 3.89 -21.45
N ILE A 130 -20.14 4.39 -20.30
CA ILE A 130 -20.65 5.75 -20.15
C ILE A 130 -19.52 6.78 -20.37
N ALA A 131 -18.34 6.55 -19.82
CA ALA A 131 -17.18 7.43 -20.00
C ALA A 131 -16.73 7.49 -21.45
N ARG A 132 -16.81 6.38 -22.20
CA ARG A 132 -16.57 6.36 -23.65
C ARG A 132 -17.60 7.19 -24.41
N GLN A 133 -18.88 7.14 -24.02
CA GLN A 133 -19.94 7.95 -24.64
C GLN A 133 -19.76 9.44 -24.35
N LEU A 134 -19.35 9.81 -23.14
CA LEU A 134 -19.16 11.20 -22.71
C LEU A 134 -17.78 11.78 -23.09
N GLY A 135 -16.88 10.97 -23.65
CA GLY A 135 -15.50 11.38 -23.96
C GLY A 135 -14.72 11.82 -22.72
N ILE A 136 -14.88 11.11 -21.61
CA ILE A 136 -14.17 11.36 -20.34
C ILE A 136 -13.13 10.26 -20.12
N ASP A 137 -11.93 10.64 -19.64
CA ASP A 137 -10.92 9.66 -19.25
C ASP A 137 -11.36 8.95 -17.97
N CYS A 138 -11.49 7.62 -18.04
CA CYS A 138 -11.90 6.78 -16.93
C CYS A 138 -10.79 5.77 -16.66
N VAL A 139 -10.25 5.80 -15.44
CA VAL A 139 -9.24 4.84 -14.99
C VAL A 139 -9.82 3.91 -13.93
N PRO A 140 -9.67 2.59 -14.09
CA PRO A 140 -10.03 1.63 -13.04
C PRO A 140 -9.16 1.82 -11.79
N ALA A 141 -9.81 2.09 -10.67
CA ALA A 141 -9.17 2.15 -9.36
C ALA A 141 -9.21 0.79 -8.65
N VAL A 142 -8.13 0.42 -7.96
CA VAL A 142 -8.03 -0.76 -7.11
C VAL A 142 -8.11 -0.32 -5.65
N VAL A 143 -9.25 -0.55 -5.01
CA VAL A 143 -9.49 -0.13 -3.62
C VAL A 143 -9.15 -1.18 -2.56
N GLY A 144 -9.02 -2.43 -2.98
CA GLY A 144 -8.86 -3.53 -2.06
C GLY A 144 -8.85 -4.87 -2.79
N TRP A 145 -8.51 -5.90 -2.02
CA TRP A 145 -8.46 -7.28 -2.47
C TRP A 145 -9.41 -8.07 -1.59
N ASN A 146 -10.48 -8.62 -2.16
CA ASN A 146 -11.31 -9.59 -1.46
C ASN A 146 -10.76 -11.00 -1.73
N HIS A 147 -10.41 -11.70 -0.66
CA HIS A 147 -10.11 -13.13 -0.70
C HIS A 147 -11.39 -13.89 -0.35
N CYS A 148 -12.09 -14.38 -1.36
CA CYS A 148 -13.20 -15.30 -1.15
C CYS A 148 -12.64 -16.65 -0.68
N ARG A 149 -13.14 -17.18 0.45
CA ARG A 149 -12.63 -18.38 1.13
C ARG A 149 -12.98 -19.73 0.45
N GLY A 150 -13.48 -19.73 -0.78
CA GLY A 150 -14.00 -20.95 -1.42
C GLY A 150 -13.50 -21.11 -2.85
N GLY A 151 -12.42 -21.84 -3.04
CA GLY A 151 -11.93 -22.27 -4.37
C GLY A 151 -10.79 -21.43 -4.95
N THR A 152 -9.85 -22.13 -5.59
CA THR A 152 -8.60 -21.65 -6.18
C THR A 152 -8.84 -20.84 -7.45
N HIS A 153 -9.52 -19.70 -7.30
CA HIS A 153 -9.34 -18.59 -8.20
C HIS A 153 -9.17 -17.36 -7.32
N PRO A 154 -7.99 -16.72 -7.28
CA PRO A 154 -7.87 -15.40 -6.72
C PRO A 154 -8.58 -14.43 -7.67
N VAL A 155 -9.91 -14.52 -7.76
CA VAL A 155 -10.74 -13.45 -8.31
C VAL A 155 -10.71 -12.37 -7.26
N SER A 156 -9.61 -11.65 -7.32
CA SER A 156 -9.43 -10.37 -6.70
C SER A 156 -10.48 -9.47 -7.33
N VAL A 157 -11.65 -9.37 -6.71
CA VAL A 157 -12.66 -8.41 -7.15
C VAL A 157 -12.08 -7.04 -6.90
N VAL A 158 -11.45 -6.49 -7.94
CA VAL A 158 -11.12 -5.09 -8.02
C VAL A 158 -12.47 -4.39 -8.06
N PHE A 159 -12.81 -3.62 -7.02
CA PHE A 159 -13.91 -2.68 -7.16
C PHE A 159 -13.45 -1.65 -8.19
N HIS A 160 -13.82 -1.87 -9.45
CA HIS A 160 -13.59 -0.91 -10.51
C HIS A 160 -14.39 0.33 -10.15
N ALA A 161 -13.68 1.30 -9.59
CA ALA A 161 -14.20 2.64 -9.57
C ALA A 161 -13.57 3.43 -10.69
N ALA A 162 -14.38 4.19 -11.41
CA ALA A 162 -13.85 5.20 -12.30
C ALA A 162 -13.47 6.42 -11.48
N LEU A 163 -12.31 6.99 -11.78
CA LEU A 163 -12.06 8.40 -11.52
C LEU A 163 -12.58 9.20 -12.72
N ILE A 164 -13.55 10.08 -12.47
CA ILE A 164 -14.13 10.98 -13.47
C ILE A 164 -13.69 12.40 -13.15
N PHE A 165 -13.25 13.15 -14.17
CA PHE A 165 -12.94 14.57 -14.05
C PHE A 165 -14.25 15.37 -13.87
N GLN A 166 -14.36 16.10 -12.76
CA GLN A 166 -15.60 16.69 -12.28
C GLN A 166 -16.16 17.81 -13.20
N ASP A 167 -15.31 18.44 -14.00
CA ASP A 167 -15.65 19.58 -14.88
C ASP A 167 -16.69 19.24 -15.96
N LYS A 168 -16.92 17.94 -16.24
CA LYS A 168 -17.92 17.49 -17.23
C LYS A 168 -19.22 16.93 -16.63
N LEU A 169 -19.33 16.84 -15.30
CA LEU A 169 -20.52 16.26 -14.63
C LEU A 169 -21.58 17.31 -14.25
N LEU A 170 -21.22 18.60 -14.23
CA LEU A 170 -22.10 19.69 -13.77
C LEU A 170 -22.78 20.48 -14.91
N ASP A 171 -22.50 20.13 -16.17
CA ASP A 171 -23.03 20.81 -17.36
C ASP A 171 -24.20 20.02 -18.02
N SER A 172 -24.97 19.27 -17.23
CA SER A 172 -26.15 18.51 -17.69
C SER A 172 -27.36 18.70 -16.78
#